data_AF-A0A0R3WEZ2-F1
#
_entry.id   AF-A0A0R3WEZ2-F1
#
_cell.length_a   1.000
_cell.length_b   1.000
_cell.length_c   1.000
_cell.angle_alpha   90.00
_cell.angle_beta   90.00
_cell.angle_gamma   90.00
#
_symmetry.space_group_name_H-M   'P 1'
#
loop_
_entity.id
_entity.type
_entity.pdbx_description
1 polymer ?
#
loop_
_entity_poly.entity_id
_entity_poly.type
_entity_poly.pdbx_seq_one_letter_code
_entity_poly.pdbx_strand_id
1 'polypeptide(L)'
;MAGVSIEDAPEQAFMPFVVTSFISSVQQLSKLGFGEVEHMTTKYQDMTICQFMHIPNESTPPIYLTAVGTNTCDLGALTSLEVSLRPLLGVLASKAAERFEQEALLTRTDAGGHIYRILRNDTN
;
A
#
# COMPACT_ATOMS: atom_id res chain seq x y z
N MET A 1 11.90 8.09 -25.29
CA MET A 1 11.35 7.47 -24.07
C MET A 1 11.90 6.06 -24.01
N ALA A 2 12.76 5.75 -23.04
CA ALA A 2 13.19 4.37 -22.84
C ALA A 2 11.96 3.58 -22.39
N GLY A 3 11.54 2.59 -23.19
CA GLY A 3 10.52 1.64 -22.80
C GLY A 3 11.11 0.76 -21.71
N VAL A 4 10.79 1.07 -20.45
CA VAL A 4 11.10 0.17 -19.33
C VAL A 4 10.09 -0.96 -19.42
N SER A 5 10.54 -2.17 -19.75
CA SER A 5 9.68 -3.35 -19.68
C SER A 5 9.58 -3.77 -18.23
N ILE A 6 8.40 -4.25 -17.81
CA ILE A 6 8.26 -4.91 -16.51
C ILE A 6 9.14 -6.16 -16.42
N GLU A 7 9.50 -6.73 -17.58
CA GLU A 7 10.41 -7.87 -17.72
C GLU A 7 11.86 -7.53 -17.31
N ASP A 8 12.24 -6.24 -17.35
CA ASP A 8 13.57 -5.78 -16.93
C ASP A 8 13.66 -5.55 -15.42
N ALA A 9 12.53 -5.57 -14.71
CA ALA A 9 12.49 -5.38 -13.28
C ALA A 9 12.79 -6.71 -12.54
N PRO A 10 13.61 -6.68 -11.47
CA PRO A 10 13.91 -7.89 -10.71
C PRO A 10 12.63 -8.55 -10.18
N GLU A 11 12.44 -9.84 -10.46
CA GLU A 11 11.25 -10.59 -10.05
C GLU A 11 11.00 -10.48 -8.54
N GLN A 12 12.07 -10.40 -7.75
CA GLN A 12 12.00 -10.28 -6.29
C GLN A 12 11.24 -9.02 -5.85
N ALA A 13 11.26 -7.95 -6.64
CA ALA A 13 10.57 -6.69 -6.34
C ALA A 13 9.04 -6.84 -6.33
N PHE A 14 8.51 -7.86 -7.02
CA PHE A 14 7.08 -8.15 -7.11
C PHE A 14 6.60 -9.20 -6.09
N MET A 15 7.51 -9.73 -5.28
CA MET A 15 7.16 -10.76 -4.31
C MET A 15 6.38 -10.16 -3.14
N PRO A 16 5.35 -10.85 -2.62
CA PRO A 16 4.51 -10.33 -1.54
C PRO A 16 5.29 -9.90 -0.29
N PHE A 17 6.42 -10.55 -0.01
CA PHE A 17 7.24 -10.25 1.15
C PHE A 17 7.79 -8.82 1.16
N VAL A 18 7.98 -8.20 -0.02
CA VAL A 18 8.50 -6.82 -0.14
C VAL A 18 7.48 -5.84 0.45
N VAL A 19 6.20 -6.06 0.18
CA VAL A 19 5.12 -5.23 0.70
C VAL A 19 4.89 -5.51 2.19
N THR A 20 4.88 -6.78 2.62
CA THR A 20 4.67 -7.09 4.04
C THR A 20 5.80 -6.61 4.94
N SER A 21 7.05 -6.59 4.44
CA SER A 21 8.19 -6.03 5.15
C SER A 21 8.02 -4.52 5.36
N PHE A 22 7.55 -3.79 4.35
CA PHE A 22 7.25 -2.36 4.48
C PHE A 22 6.16 -2.06 5.51
N ILE A 23 5.05 -2.81 5.46
CA ILE A 23 3.96 -2.67 6.44
C ILE A 23 4.50 -2.84 7.87
N SER A 24 5.33 -3.86 8.07
CA SER A 24 5.97 -4.11 9.37
C SER A 24 6.88 -2.95 9.78
N SER A 25 7.71 -2.45 8.86
CA SER A 25 8.62 -1.32 9.12
C SER A 25 7.88 -0.05 9.51
N VAL A 26 6.82 0.32 8.78
CA VAL A 26 6.00 1.51 9.10
C VAL A 26 5.39 1.40 10.51
N GLN A 27 4.89 0.22 10.87
CA GLN A 27 4.33 -0.03 12.19
C GLN A 27 5.37 0.02 13.32
N GLN A 28 6.64 -0.30 13.05
CA GLN A 28 7.71 -0.23 14.05
C GLN A 28 8.33 1.16 14.15
N LEU A 29 8.50 1.87 13.03
CA LEU A 29 9.09 3.21 12.99
C LEU A 29 8.27 4.22 13.79
N SER A 30 6.93 4.12 13.76
CA SER A 30 6.06 4.98 14.57
C SER A 30 6.31 4.83 16.07
N LYS A 31 6.77 3.67 16.53
CA LYS A 31 7.10 3.41 17.94
C LYS A 31 8.43 4.02 18.39
N LEU A 32 9.28 4.42 17.45
CA LEU A 32 10.54 5.10 17.74
C LEU A 32 10.38 6.62 17.89
N GLY A 33 9.15 7.14 17.80
CA GLY A 33 8.86 8.56 17.98
C GLY A 33 9.09 9.42 16.72
N PHE A 34 9.28 8.80 15.55
CA PHE A 34 9.46 9.52 14.28
C PHE A 34 8.15 10.03 13.66
N GLY A 35 7.01 9.75 14.29
CA GLY A 35 5.69 10.13 13.77
C GLY A 35 5.23 9.23 12.62
N GLU A 36 4.40 9.80 11.74
CA GLU A 36 3.86 9.10 10.58
C GLU A 36 4.92 8.98 9.47
N VAL A 37 5.09 7.78 8.94
CA VAL A 37 6.05 7.51 7.86
C VAL A 37 5.35 7.73 6.52
N GLU A 38 5.76 8.78 5.80
CA GLU A 38 5.20 9.09 4.48
C GLU A 38 5.63 8.08 3.41
N HIS A 39 6.92 7.74 3.39
CA HIS A 39 7.49 6.78 2.45
C HIS A 39 8.78 6.15 2.99
N MET A 40 9.14 4.99 2.44
CA MET A 40 10.39 4.31 2.72
C MET A 40 11.12 4.00 1.42
N THR A 41 12.39 4.40 1.33
CA THR A 41 13.24 4.10 0.19
C THR A 41 14.34 3.13 0.60
N THR A 42 14.40 1.98 -0.07
CA THR A 42 15.41 0.95 0.12
C THR A 42 16.24 0.80 -1.14
N LYS A 43 17.55 1.01 -1.02
CA LYS A 43 18.49 0.86 -2.13
C LYS A 43 19.20 -0.48 -2.05
N TYR A 44 19.05 -1.29 -3.10
CA TYR A 44 19.76 -2.53 -3.31
C TYR A 44 20.88 -2.34 -4.34
N GLN A 45 21.65 -3.40 -4.59
CA GLN A 45 22.74 -3.36 -5.57
C GLN A 45 22.24 -3.03 -6.98
N ASP A 46 21.14 -3.65 -7.40
CA ASP A 46 20.65 -3.57 -8.78
C ASP A 46 19.35 -2.75 -8.93
N MET A 47 18.67 -2.46 -7.81
CA MET A 47 17.38 -1.76 -7.82
C MET A 47 17.21 -0.80 -6.66
N THR A 48 16.30 0.15 -6.82
CA THR A 48 15.80 1.03 -5.77
C THR A 48 14.31 0.78 -5.62
N ILE A 49 13.86 0.51 -4.40
CA ILE A 49 12.44 0.35 -4.08
C ILE A 49 12.00 1.55 -3.24
N CYS A 50 10.97 2.26 -3.70
CA CYS A 50 10.32 3.33 -2.96
C CYS A 50 8.87 2.93 -2.67
N GLN A 51 8.50 2.91 -1.40
CA GLN A 51 7.20 2.42 -0.93
C GLN A 51 6.46 3.52 -0.21
N PHE A 52 5.17 3.65 -0.52
CA PHE A 52 4.28 4.65 0.03
C PHE A 52 3.06 3.99 0.65
N MET A 53 2.53 4.61 1.69
CA MET A 53 1.24 4.26 2.26
C MET A 53 0.27 5.41 1.99
N HIS A 54 -0.80 5.14 1.26
CA HIS A 54 -1.84 6.11 0.97
C HIS A 54 -3.14 5.73 1.69
N ILE A 55 -3.64 6.63 2.54
CA ILE A 55 -4.89 6.48 3.28
C ILE A 55 -5.80 7.66 2.89
N PRO A 56 -6.76 7.47 1.96
CA PRO A 56 -7.60 8.57 1.52
C PRO A 56 -8.57 9.07 2.59
N ASN A 57 -9.09 8.15 3.41
CA ASN A 57 -9.99 8.42 4.54
C ASN A 57 -10.09 7.17 5.45
N GLU A 58 -10.65 7.35 6.65
CA GLU A 58 -10.81 6.29 7.65
C GLU A 58 -11.76 5.14 7.23
N SER A 59 -12.63 5.37 6.25
CA SER A 59 -13.59 4.37 5.75
C SER A 59 -13.05 3.49 4.63
N THR A 60 -11.82 3.73 4.17
CA THR A 60 -11.20 2.99 3.06
C THR A 60 -9.94 2.26 3.53
N PRO A 61 -9.64 1.08 2.97
CA PRO A 61 -8.41 0.38 3.30
C PRO A 61 -7.17 1.16 2.82
N PRO A 62 -6.03 1.06 3.52
CA PRO A 62 -4.77 1.65 3.05
C PRO A 62 -4.33 1.02 1.73
N ILE A 63 -3.79 1.84 0.83
CA ILE A 63 -3.16 1.40 -0.41
C ILE A 63 -1.65 1.52 -0.27
N TYR A 64 -0.95 0.41 -0.49
CA TYR A 64 0.50 0.34 -0.46
C TYR A 64 1.04 0.37 -1.89
N LEU A 65 1.67 1.49 -2.27
CA LEU A 65 2.30 1.65 -3.57
C LEU A 65 3.77 1.28 -3.48
N THR A 66 4.24 0.36 -4.34
CA THR A 66 5.66 0.02 -4.48
C THR A 66 6.13 0.45 -5.86
N ALA A 67 7.04 1.41 -5.91
CA ALA A 67 7.70 1.86 -7.12
C ALA A 67 9.11 1.28 -7.19
N VAL A 68 9.46 0.68 -8.32
CA VAL A 68 10.75 0.03 -8.56
C VAL A 68 11.50 0.81 -9.63
N GLY A 69 12.67 1.33 -9.26
CA GLY A 69 13.61 1.96 -10.17
C GLY A 69 14.90 1.16 -10.25
N THR A 70 15.74 1.48 -11.23
CA THR A 70 17.12 0.99 -11.26
C THR A 70 17.93 1.55 -10.07
N ASN A 71 19.10 0.97 -9.78
CA ASN A 71 20.00 1.49 -8.74
C ASN A 71 20.51 2.94 -8.98
N THR A 72 20.33 3.45 -10.19
CA THR A 72 20.77 4.76 -10.70
C THR A 72 19.59 5.66 -11.07
N CYS A 73 18.36 5.28 -10.72
CA CYS A 73 17.18 6.09 -11.01
C CYS A 73 17.22 7.44 -10.26
N ASP A 74 16.55 8.45 -10.82
CA ASP A 74 16.33 9.72 -10.14
C ASP A 74 15.41 9.50 -8.93
N LEU A 75 15.97 9.65 -7.73
CA LEU A 75 15.24 9.48 -6.48
C LEU A 75 14.17 10.56 -6.29
N GLY A 76 14.38 11.79 -6.74
CA GLY A 76 13.39 12.86 -6.65
C GLY A 76 12.19 12.61 -7.55
N ALA A 77 12.44 12.10 -8.76
CA ALA A 77 11.37 11.65 -9.66
C ALA A 77 10.60 10.46 -9.06
N LEU A 78 11.31 9.50 -8.45
CA LEU A 78 10.69 8.32 -7.85
C LEU A 78 9.84 8.66 -6.62
N THR A 79 10.33 9.54 -5.73
CA THR A 79 9.60 9.95 -4.51
C THR A 79 8.42 10.87 -4.81
N SER A 80 8.45 11.64 -5.90
CA SER A 80 7.34 12.51 -6.31
C SER A 80 6.22 11.78 -7.06
N LEU A 81 6.41 10.50 -7.41
CA LEU A 81 5.43 9.71 -8.18
C LEU A 81 4.08 9.61 -7.46
N GLU A 82 4.10 9.41 -6.14
CA GLU A 82 2.88 9.20 -5.34
C GLU A 82 1.89 10.37 -5.49
N VAL A 83 2.38 11.62 -5.48
CA VAL A 83 1.55 12.83 -5.60
C VAL A 83 0.70 12.81 -6.87
N SER A 84 1.30 12.41 -8.00
CA SER A 84 0.61 12.35 -9.29
C SER A 84 -0.38 11.18 -9.36
N LEU A 85 -0.17 10.12 -8.58
CA LEU A 85 -1.00 8.92 -8.56
C LEU A 85 -2.12 8.98 -7.52
N ARG A 86 -2.08 9.89 -6.54
CA ARG A 86 -3.10 10.04 -5.47
C ARG A 86 -4.55 9.91 -5.95
N PRO A 87 -5.00 10.59 -7.03
CA PRO A 87 -6.39 10.46 -7.47
C PRO A 87 -6.75 9.02 -7.84
N LEU A 88 -5.84 8.31 -8.51
CA LEU A 88 -6.03 6.91 -8.88
C LEU A 88 -6.00 6.00 -7.64
N LEU A 89 -5.08 6.23 -6.70
CA LEU A 89 -4.99 5.47 -5.46
C LEU A 89 -6.27 5.62 -4.64
N GLY A 90 -6.85 6.81 -4.58
CA GLY A 90 -8.15 7.05 -3.95
C GLY A 90 -9.28 6.23 -4.56
N VAL A 91 -9.37 6.20 -5.90
CA VAL A 91 -10.37 5.38 -6.61
C VAL A 91 -10.16 3.88 -6.34
N LEU A 92 -8.91 3.41 -6.31
CA LEU A 92 -8.60 2.01 -5.99
C LEU A 92 -8.98 1.65 -4.55
N ALA A 93 -8.76 2.55 -3.59
CA ALA A 93 -9.15 2.37 -2.20
C ALA A 93 -10.67 2.26 -2.05
N SER A 94 -11.44 3.12 -2.72
CA SER A 94 -12.91 3.04 -2.72
C SER A 94 -13.41 1.73 -3.33
N LYS A 95 -12.85 1.31 -4.48
CA LYS A 95 -13.20 0.02 -5.09
C LYS A 95 -12.85 -1.18 -4.21
N ALA A 96 -11.72 -1.11 -3.52
CA ALA A 96 -11.33 -2.15 -2.57
C ALA A 96 -12.31 -2.22 -1.38
N ALA A 97 -12.73 -1.07 -0.85
CA ALA A 97 -13.75 -1.00 0.20
C ALA A 97 -15.08 -1.63 -0.24
N GLU A 98 -15.61 -1.23 -1.41
CA GLU A 98 -16.84 -1.80 -1.97
C GLU A 98 -16.75 -3.33 -2.12
N ARG A 99 -15.60 -3.82 -2.61
CA ARG A 99 -15.37 -5.26 -2.77
C ARG A 99 -15.33 -5.99 -1.43
N PHE A 100 -14.64 -5.43 -0.43
CA PHE A 100 -14.61 -6.03 0.91
C PHE A 100 -15.99 -6.06 1.57
N GLU A 101 -16.81 -5.02 1.37
CA GLU A 101 -18.20 -5.01 1.83
C GLU A 101 -19.04 -6.10 1.16
N GLN A 102 -18.91 -6.26 -0.17
CA GLN A 102 -19.58 -7.32 -0.92
C GLN A 102 -19.15 -8.72 -0.45
N GLU A 103 -17.85 -8.96 -0.29
CA GLU A 103 -17.31 -10.22 0.21
C GLU A 103 -17.79 -10.51 1.65
N ALA A 104 -17.90 -9.49 2.50
CA ALA A 104 -18.45 -9.60 3.84
C ALA A 104 -19.96 -9.93 3.86
N LEU A 105 -20.74 -9.43 2.90
CA LEU A 105 -22.17 -9.74 2.77
C LEU A 105 -22.39 -11.19 2.28
N LEU A 106 -21.54 -11.67 1.37
CA LEU A 106 -21.57 -13.05 0.88
C LEU A 106 -21.17 -14.05 1.97
N THR A 107 -20.11 -13.76 2.73
CA THR A 107 -19.70 -14.63 3.85
C THR A 107 -20.70 -14.64 5.00
N ARG A 108 -21.48 -13.58 5.20
CA ARG A 108 -22.61 -13.55 6.16
C ARG A 108 -23.78 -14.43 5.75
N THR A 109 -23.93 -14.73 4.47
CA THR A 109 -25.05 -15.53 3.95
C THR A 109 -24.71 -17.02 3.84
N ASP A 110 -23.43 -17.39 3.84
CA ASP A 110 -22.97 -18.76 3.54
C ASP A 110 -22.52 -19.63 4.73
N ALA A 111 -22.51 -19.15 5.99
CA ALA A 111 -22.17 -20.03 7.11
C ALA A 111 -22.83 -19.63 8.43
N GLY A 112 -23.47 -20.62 9.06
CA GLY A 112 -23.88 -20.50 10.44
C GLY A 112 -22.71 -20.11 11.36
N GLY A 113 -22.93 -19.09 12.19
CA GLY A 113 -22.33 -19.04 13.52
C GLY A 113 -21.15 -18.11 13.77
N HIS A 114 -20.63 -17.32 12.83
CA HIS A 114 -19.54 -16.37 13.13
C HIS A 114 -19.84 -14.93 12.68
N ILE A 115 -20.34 -14.14 13.62
CA ILE A 115 -20.59 -12.71 13.47
C ILE A 115 -19.29 -11.94 13.77
N TYR A 116 -18.68 -11.33 12.76
CA TYR A 116 -17.70 -10.27 12.98
C TYR A 116 -18.44 -8.95 13.25
N ARG A 117 -18.41 -8.50 14.50
CA ARG A 117 -19.00 -7.23 14.95
C ARG A 117 -18.04 -6.10 14.59
N ILE A 118 -18.43 -5.27 13.62
CA ILE A 118 -17.81 -3.96 13.42
C ILE A 118 -18.22 -3.10 14.61
N LEU A 119 -17.27 -2.73 15.45
CA LEU A 119 -17.50 -1.79 16.55
C LEU A 119 -17.62 -0.38 15.96
N ARG A 120 -18.86 0.07 15.72
CA ARG A 120 -19.14 1.50 15.65
C ARG A 120 -19.07 2.06 17.07
N ASN A 121 -18.13 2.96 17.31
CA ASN A 121 -18.17 3.84 18.46
C ASN A 121 -19.16 4.97 18.17
N ASP A 122 -20.44 4.71 18.41
CA ASP A 122 -21.43 5.77 18.47
C ASP A 122 -21.41 6.33 19.90
N THR A 123 -20.58 7.34 20.14
CA THR A 123 -20.75 8.26 21.28
C THR A 123 -21.62 9.43 20.85
N ASN A 124 -22.88 9.42 21.29
CA ASN A 124 -23.69 10.61 21.59
C ASN A 124 -24.59 10.29 22.77
#